data_AF-A0A5D2FUC3-F1
#
_entry.id   AF-A0A5D2FUC3-F1
#
_cell.length_a   1.000
_cell.length_b   1.000
_cell.length_c   1.000
_cell.angle_alpha   90.00
_cell.angle_beta   90.00
_cell.angle_gamma   90.00
#
_symmetry.space_group_name_H-M   'P 1'
#
loop_
_entity.id
_entity.type
_entity.pdbx_description
1 polymer ?
#
loop_
_entity_poly.entity_id
_entity_poly.type
_entity_poly.pdbx_seq_one_letter_code
_entity_poly.pdbx_strand_id
1 'polypeptide(L)'
;MALLSKNKLQFVNGTITVPLRTDPLYSAWERCNTMVLSWLHHSISPSIMNSVLWLDFASDVWRDLRERFSQGDVFRISDLQEEINSFK
;
A
#
# COMPACT_ATOMS: atom_id res chain seq x y z
N MET A 1 11.04 8.25 -3.58
CA MET A 1 11.17 8.80 -2.22
C MET A 1 10.20 9.98 -1.95
N ALA A 2 8.94 9.93 -2.41
CA ALA A 2 8.00 11.06 -2.23
C ALA A 2 7.26 11.02 -0.87
N LEU A 3 6.92 9.83 -0.37
CA LEU A 3 6.22 9.67 0.90
C LEU A 3 7.17 9.75 2.10
N LEU A 4 8.38 9.20 1.95
CA LEU A 4 9.41 9.23 2.99
C LEU A 4 9.86 10.66 3.29
N SER A 5 10.09 11.48 2.25
CA SER A 5 10.52 12.88 2.41
C SER A 5 9.48 13.78 3.09
N LYS A 6 8.22 13.34 3.15
CA LYS A 6 7.11 14.06 3.82
C LYS A 6 6.63 13.37 5.10
N ASN A 7 7.35 12.37 5.61
CA ASN A 7 6.94 11.55 6.76
C ASN A 7 5.54 10.90 6.61
N LYS A 8 5.10 10.63 5.38
CA LYS A 8 3.78 10.07 5.09
C LYS A 8 3.78 8.55 4.94
N LEU A 9 4.95 7.90 5.01
CA LEU A 9 5.04 6.43 4.91
C LEU A 9 4.22 5.73 5.99
N GLN A 10 4.08 6.36 7.16
CA GLN A 10 3.34 5.83 8.29
C GLN A 10 1.81 5.74 8.07
N PHE A 11 1.28 6.42 7.05
CA PHE A 11 -0.11 6.28 6.61
C PHE A 11 -0.31 5.07 5.69
N VAL A 12 0.74 4.67 4.95
CA VAL A 12 0.70 3.53 4.02
C VAL A 12 0.88 2.21 4.77
N ASN A 13 1.76 2.18 5.77
CA ASN A 13 1.98 0.98 6.58
C ASN A 13 0.97 0.81 7.73
N GLY A 14 0.06 1.79 7.92
CA GLY A 14 -0.95 1.78 8.99
C GLY A 14 -0.41 2.01 10.40
N THR A 15 0.83 2.49 10.56
CA THR A 15 1.40 2.76 11.90
C THR A 15 0.70 3.94 12.59
N ILE A 16 0.27 4.97 11.84
CA ILE A 16 -0.58 6.03 12.39
C ILE A 16 -2.03 5.59 12.27
N THR A 17 -2.64 5.24 13.40
CA THR A 17 -4.06 4.88 13.47
C THR A 17 -4.96 6.11 13.37
N VAL A 18 -6.21 5.89 12.96
CA VAL A 18 -7.22 6.94 12.97
C VAL A 18 -7.42 7.48 14.40
N PRO A 19 -7.24 8.79 14.62
CA PRO A 19 -7.51 9.39 15.93
C PRO A 19 -9.03 9.52 16.15
N LEU A 20 -9.42 9.78 17.40
CA LEU A 20 -10.83 10.04 17.71
C LEU A 20 -11.31 11.30 16.99
N ARG A 21 -12.57 11.36 16.55
CA ARG A 21 -13.12 12.54 15.85
C ARG A 21 -13.07 13.84 16.68
N THR A 22 -13.01 13.72 18.01
CA THR A 22 -12.88 14.85 18.94
C THR A 22 -11.43 15.29 19.13
N ASP A 23 -10.46 14.53 18.64
CA ASP A 23 -9.05 14.85 18.73
C ASP A 23 -8.72 16.03 17.79
N PRO A 24 -8.04 17.09 18.26
CA PRO A 24 -7.57 18.19 17.42
C PRO A 24 -6.78 17.74 16.18
N LEU A 25 -6.08 16.59 16.27
CA LEU A 25 -5.27 16.04 15.20
C LEU A 25 -6.09 15.31 14.12
N TYR A 26 -7.38 15.02 14.34
CA TYR A 26 -8.21 14.30 13.36
C TYR A 26 -8.25 14.99 11.99
N SER A 27 -8.42 16.31 11.97
CA SER A 27 -8.47 17.07 10.71
C SER A 27 -7.15 17.02 9.93
N ALA A 28 -6.01 17.05 10.64
CA ALA A 28 -4.69 16.95 10.03
C ALA A 28 -4.41 15.53 9.51
N TRP A 29 -4.84 14.52 10.28
CA TRP A 29 -4.76 13.12 9.91
C TRP A 29 -5.58 12.84 8.65
N GLU A 30 -6.84 13.28 8.61
CA GLU A 30 -7.77 13.08 7.49
C GLU A 30 -7.19 13.67 6.20
N ARG A 31 -6.69 14.91 6.24
CA ARG A 31 -6.02 15.54 5.10
C ARG A 31 -4.80 14.75 4.62
N CYS A 32 -4.02 14.20 5.55
CA CYS A 32 -2.86 13.40 5.19
C CYS A 32 -3.26 12.07 4.54
N ASN A 33 -4.24 11.38 5.12
CA ASN A 33 -4.78 10.13 4.57
C ASN A 33 -5.34 10.36 3.15
N THR A 34 -6.17 11.38 2.95
CA THR A 34 -6.74 11.72 1.64
C THR A 34 -5.67 12.05 0.60
N MET A 35 -4.59 12.75 1.00
CA MET A 35 -3.48 13.03 0.08
C MET A 35 -2.75 11.76 -0.36
N VAL A 36 -2.56 10.80 0.55
CA VAL A 36 -1.91 9.53 0.23
C VAL A 36 -2.83 8.64 -0.61
N LEU A 37 -4.15 8.61 -0.32
CA LEU A 37 -5.14 7.93 -1.15
C LEU A 37 -5.15 8.45 -2.58
N SER A 38 -5.22 9.77 -2.75
CA SER A 38 -5.11 10.39 -4.07
C SER A 38 -3.80 10.00 -4.76
N TRP A 39 -2.67 10.05 -4.06
CA TRP A 39 -1.40 9.62 -4.64
C TRP A 39 -1.43 8.15 -5.08
N LEU A 40 -2.01 7.24 -4.28
CA LEU A 40 -2.15 5.83 -4.64
C LEU A 40 -3.06 5.64 -5.86
N HIS A 41 -4.24 6.26 -5.89
CA HIS A 41 -5.19 6.17 -7.00
C HIS A 41 -4.59 6.68 -8.32
N HIS A 42 -3.80 7.75 -8.29
CA HIS A 42 -3.12 8.27 -9.48
C HIS A 42 -1.89 7.44 -9.89
N SER A 43 -1.38 6.58 -9.00
CA SER A 43 -0.19 5.75 -9.25
C SER A 43 -0.51 4.34 -9.77
N ILE A 44 -1.80 3.97 -9.84
CA ILE A 44 -2.25 2.65 -10.28
C ILE A 44 -3.13 2.76 -11.53
N SER A 45 -3.21 1.69 -12.31
CA SER A 45 -4.07 1.66 -13.49
C SER A 45 -5.56 1.74 -13.12
N PRO A 46 -6.42 2.31 -13.99
CA PRO A 46 -7.84 2.49 -13.68
C PRO A 46 -8.60 1.20 -13.32
N SER A 47 -8.23 0.07 -13.93
CA SER A 47 -8.82 -1.24 -13.61
C SER A 47 -8.58 -1.66 -12.15
N ILE A 48 -7.36 -1.44 -11.65
CA ILE A 48 -6.99 -1.72 -10.27
C ILE A 48 -7.65 -0.71 -9.33
N MET A 49 -7.65 0.58 -9.69
CA MET A 49 -8.29 1.65 -8.91
C MET A 49 -9.76 1.33 -8.59
N ASN A 50 -10.53 0.88 -9.58
CA ASN A 50 -11.95 0.54 -9.37
C ASN A 50 -12.16 -0.53 -8.29
N SER A 51 -11.19 -1.42 -8.08
CA SER A 51 -11.29 -2.49 -7.07
C SER A 51 -10.98 -2.04 -5.64
N VAL A 52 -10.35 -0.87 -5.47
CA VAL A 52 -9.93 -0.30 -4.17
C VAL A 52 -10.63 1.03 -3.86
N LEU A 53 -11.47 1.54 -4.76
CA LEU A 53 -12.11 2.86 -4.67
C LEU A 53 -12.96 3.07 -3.40
N TRP A 54 -13.48 1.98 -2.83
CA TRP A 54 -14.35 1.96 -1.67
C TRP A 54 -13.60 1.96 -0.33
N LEU A 55 -12.27 1.94 -0.35
CA LEU A 55 -11.43 1.93 0.84
C LEU A 55 -11.07 3.36 1.25
N ASP A 56 -11.49 3.75 2.45
CA ASP A 56 -11.29 5.11 2.98
C ASP A 56 -9.91 5.32 3.62
N PHE A 57 -9.11 4.27 3.79
CA PHE A 57 -7.79 4.35 4.42
C PHE A 57 -6.69 3.96 3.44
N ALA A 58 -5.68 4.83 3.33
CA ALA A 58 -4.52 4.58 2.48
C ALA A 58 -3.79 3.27 2.84
N SER A 59 -3.79 2.91 4.14
CA SER A 59 -3.23 1.65 4.63
C SER A 59 -3.97 0.42 4.10
N ASP A 60 -5.30 0.50 3.97
CA ASP A 60 -6.11 -0.61 3.49
C ASP A 60 -5.93 -0.79 1.99
N VAL A 61 -5.92 0.31 1.22
CA VAL A 61 -5.59 0.29 -0.21
C VAL A 61 -4.22 -0.34 -0.42
N TRP A 62 -3.21 0.10 0.33
CA TRP A 62 -1.86 -0.46 0.22
C TRP A 62 -1.80 -1.95 0.59
N ARG A 63 -2.49 -2.36 1.66
CA ARG A 63 -2.54 -3.77 2.07
C ARG A 63 -3.15 -4.64 0.97
N ASP A 64 -4.28 -4.23 0.41
CA ASP A 64 -4.96 -4.97 -0.67
C ASP A 64 -4.07 -5.08 -1.92
N LEU A 65 -3.45 -3.98 -2.34
CA LEU A 65 -2.50 -3.99 -3.46
C LEU A 65 -1.32 -4.94 -3.19
N ARG A 66 -0.77 -4.91 -1.98
CA ARG A 66 0.32 -5.80 -1.58
C ARG A 66 -0.13 -7.27 -1.63
N GLU A 67 -1.27 -7.61 -1.03
CA GLU A 67 -1.77 -9.00 -0.99
C GLU A 67 -2.04 -9.57 -2.39
N ARG A 68 -2.51 -8.72 -3.33
CA ARG A 68 -2.80 -9.14 -4.71
C ARG A 68 -1.57 -9.23 -5.59
N PHE A 69 -0.62 -8.32 -5.45
CA PHE A 69 0.49 -8.15 -6.42
C PHE A 69 1.88 -8.45 -5.84
N SER A 70 2.01 -8.64 -4.52
CA SER A 70 3.28 -9.02 -3.89
C SER A 70 3.39 -10.51 -3.60
N GLN A 71 2.48 -11.33 -4.12
CA GLN A 71 2.63 -12.77 -4.12
C GLN A 71 3.91 -13.08 -4.93
N GLY A 72 4.93 -13.61 -4.26
CA GLY A 72 6.09 -14.14 -4.97
C GLY A 72 5.61 -15.24 -5.90
N ASP A 73 6.11 -15.28 -7.13
CA ASP A 73 5.80 -16.37 -8.05
C ASP A 73 6.47 -17.64 -7.52
N VAL A 74 5.72 -18.41 -6.72
CA VAL A 74 6.20 -19.62 -6.04
C VAL A 74 6.69 -20.65 -7.06
N PHE A 75 6.05 -20.70 -8.23
CA PHE A 75 6.51 -21.54 -9.33
C PHE A 75 7.84 -21.05 -9.86
N ARG A 76 7.97 -19.74 -10.13
CA ARG A 76 9.25 -19.16 -10.56
C ARG A 76 10.37 -19.35 -9.53
N ILE A 77 10.06 -19.24 -8.23
CA ILE A 77 11.01 -19.49 -7.14
C ILE A 77 11.44 -20.97 -7.16
N SER A 78 10.50 -21.89 -7.35
CA SER A 78 10.78 -23.34 -7.41
C SER A 78 11.59 -23.70 -8.65
N ASP A 79 11.22 -23.18 -9.82
CA ASP A 79 11.95 -23.36 -11.09
C ASP A 79 13.40 -22.89 -10.95
N LEU A 80 13.63 -21.71 -10.37
CA LEU A 80 14.97 -21.17 -10.14
C LEU A 80 15.77 -22.02 -9.15
N GLN A 81 15.11 -22.59 -8.12
CA GLN A 81 15.76 -23.50 -7.17
C GLN A 81 16.15 -24.83 -7.82
N GLU A 82 15.30 -25.40 -8.69
CA GLU A 82 15.64 -26.59 -9.48
C GLU A 82 16.79 -26.31 -10.45
N GLU A 83 16.76 -25.17 -11.16
CA GLU A 83 17.81 -24.77 -12.09
C GLU A 83 19.17 -24.66 -11.36
N ILE A 84 19.20 -23.98 -10.21
CA ILE A 84 20.41 -23.86 -9.36
C ILE A 84 20.91 -25.23 -8.88
N ASN A 85 20.01 -26.13 -8.48
CA ASN A 85 20.38 -27.46 -8.03
C ASN A 85 20.87 -28.36 -9.17
N SER A 86 20.38 -28.15 -10.39
CA SER A 86 20.84 -28.87 -11.59
C SER A 86 22.23 -28.46 -12.07
N PHE A 87 22.71 -27.27 -11.66
CA PHE A 87 24.07 -26.79 -11.93
C PHE A 87 25.12 -27.30 -10.93
N LYS A 88 24.73 -28.08 -9.91
CA LYS A 88 25.64 -28.76 -8.99
C LYS A 88 25.92 -30.19 -9.44
#